data_AF-A0A2R6L469-F1
#
_entry.id   AF-A0A2R6L469-F1
#
_cell.length_a   1.000
_cell.length_b   1.000
_cell.length_c   1.000
_cell.angle_alpha   90.00
_cell.angle_beta   90.00
_cell.angle_gamma   90.00
#
_symmetry.space_group_name_H-M   'P 1'
#
loop_
_entity.id
_entity.type
_entity.pdbx_description
1 polymer ?
#
loop_
_entity_poly.entity_id
_entity_poly.type
_entity_poly.pdbx_seq_one_letter_code
_entity_poly.pdbx_strand_id
1 'polypeptide(L)'
;MATDGHDFARFQAGREYDVPDVAAYADLASDLRDAVDCPVRFDEYSQVLYASDGSIYQARPAGVVIPRSVEDVRAAVRVAAVHG
;
A
#
# COMPACT_ATOMS: atom_id res chain seq x y z
N MET A 1 35.35 13.94 7.53
CA MET A 1 34.48 14.21 6.37
C MET A 1 33.05 14.10 6.87
N ALA A 2 32.43 15.22 7.25
CA ALA A 2 31.09 15.25 7.83
C ALA A 2 30.07 15.18 6.69
N THR A 3 29.28 14.11 6.63
CA THR A 3 28.15 14.01 5.71
C THR A 3 27.08 14.96 6.20
N ASP A 4 26.81 16.00 5.41
CA ASP A 4 25.82 17.03 5.74
C ASP A 4 24.41 16.42 5.73
N GLY A 5 23.79 16.36 6.92
CA GLY A 5 22.45 15.78 7.12
C GLY A 5 21.33 16.56 6.40
N HIS A 6 21.63 17.75 5.89
CA HIS A 6 20.69 18.58 5.13
C HIS A 6 20.36 18.01 3.74
N ASP A 7 21.23 17.16 3.17
CA ASP A 7 21.02 16.59 1.84
C ASP A 7 20.02 15.42 1.85
N PHE A 8 20.00 14.64 2.94
CA PHE A 8 19.13 13.47 3.05
C PHE A 8 17.65 13.84 3.16
N ALA A 9 17.31 14.90 3.91
CA ALA A 9 15.93 15.39 4.02
C ALA A 9 15.42 15.97 2.70
N ARG A 10 16.29 16.65 1.93
CA ARG A 10 15.98 17.16 0.59
C ARG A 10 15.82 16.03 -0.42
N PHE A 11 16.65 14.99 -0.33
CA PHE A 11 16.54 13.78 -1.14
C PHE A 11 15.23 13.03 -0.89
N GLN A 12 14.80 12.90 0.37
CA GLN A 12 13.49 12.33 0.73
C GLN A 12 12.33 13.18 0.22
N ALA A 13 12.39 14.50 0.41
CA ALA A 13 11.34 15.43 -0.02
C ALA A 13 11.22 15.57 -1.54
N GLY A 14 12.28 15.23 -2.29
CA GLY A 14 12.33 15.35 -3.75
C GLY A 14 11.88 14.11 -4.52
N ARG A 15 11.61 12.98 -3.85
CA ARG A 15 11.10 11.78 -4.52
C ARG A 15 9.59 11.69 -4.36
N GLU A 16 8.89 12.37 -5.25
CA GLU A 16 7.58 11.93 -5.70
C GLU A 16 7.82 10.61 -6.48
N TYR A 17 8.07 9.53 -5.74
CA TYR A 17 8.07 8.20 -6.33
C TYR A 17 6.62 7.81 -6.53
N ASP A 18 6.13 8.02 -7.74
CA ASP A 18 4.95 7.32 -8.21
C ASP A 18 5.30 5.83 -8.28
N VAL A 19 4.92 5.08 -7.26
CA VAL A 19 5.08 3.62 -7.25
C VAL A 19 3.76 3.06 -7.74
N PRO A 20 3.70 2.57 -8.99
CA PRO A 20 2.45 2.11 -9.56
C PRO A 20 1.95 0.88 -8.81
N ASP A 21 0.64 0.70 -8.81
CA ASP A 21 0.04 -0.54 -8.33
C ASP A 21 0.52 -1.73 -9.16
N VAL A 22 0.63 -2.89 -8.52
CA VAL A 22 0.85 -4.15 -9.24
C VAL A 22 -0.34 -4.37 -10.17
N ALA A 23 -0.07 -4.47 -11.48
CA ALA A 23 -1.10 -4.52 -12.52
C ALA A 23 -2.16 -5.63 -12.31
N ALA A 24 -1.78 -6.75 -11.70
CA ALA A 24 -2.70 -7.86 -11.37
C ALA A 24 -3.82 -7.47 -10.39
N TYR A 25 -3.66 -6.38 -9.64
CA TYR A 25 -4.58 -5.93 -8.61
C TYR A 25 -5.08 -4.48 -8.84
N ALA A 26 -4.85 -3.90 -10.03
CA ALA A 26 -5.18 -2.51 -10.31
C ALA A 26 -6.68 -2.21 -10.17
N ASP A 27 -7.54 -3.12 -10.65
CA ASP A 27 -9.00 -2.95 -10.57
C ASP A 27 -9.48 -2.99 -9.11
N LEU A 28 -8.98 -3.94 -8.32
CA LEU A 28 -9.26 -4.03 -6.87
C LEU A 28 -8.76 -2.78 -6.14
N ALA A 29 -7.58 -2.27 -6.50
CA ALA A 29 -7.02 -1.06 -5.90
C ALA A 29 -7.88 0.18 -6.20
N SER A 30 -8.37 0.32 -7.44
CA SER A 30 -9.28 1.39 -7.84
C SER A 30 -10.59 1.33 -7.06
N ASP A 31 -11.26 0.17 -7.05
CA ASP A 31 -12.55 -0.01 -6.38
C ASP A 31 -12.44 0.22 -4.87
N LEU A 32 -11.33 -0.19 -4.25
CA LEU A 32 -11.08 0.09 -2.84
C LEU A 32 -10.93 1.58 -2.58
N ARG A 33 -10.16 2.31 -3.40
CA ARG A 33 -9.97 3.77 -3.25
C ARG A 33 -11.27 4.55 -3.42
N ASP A 34 -12.18 4.08 -4.27
CA ASP A 34 -13.48 4.71 -4.46
C ASP A 34 -14.46 4.41 -3.30
N ALA A 35 -14.27 3.28 -2.61
CA ALA A 35 -15.20 2.80 -1.59
C ALA A 35 -14.86 3.21 -0.14
N VAL A 36 -13.62 3.60 0.16
CA VAL A 36 -13.15 3.87 1.54
C VAL A 36 -12.59 5.29 1.67
N ASP A 37 -12.72 5.89 2.85
CA ASP A 37 -12.07 7.16 3.17
C ASP A 37 -10.82 6.88 4.01
N CYS A 38 -9.88 6.12 3.45
CA CYS A 38 -8.62 5.80 4.11
C CYS A 38 -7.52 5.41 3.09
N PRO A 39 -6.24 5.38 3.51
CA PRO A 39 -5.15 5.00 2.62
C PRO A 39 -5.27 3.56 2.10
N VAL A 40 -5.05 3.40 0.80
CA VAL A 40 -5.05 2.11 0.07
C VAL A 40 -3.74 2.02 -0.73
N ARG A 41 -2.99 0.93 -0.55
CA ARG A 41 -1.66 0.73 -1.16
C ARG A 41 -1.56 -0.63 -1.84
N PHE A 42 -1.24 -0.65 -3.12
CA PHE A 42 -1.09 -1.86 -3.94
C PHE A 42 0.25 -1.93 -4.68
N ASP A 43 1.19 -1.07 -4.27
CA ASP A 43 2.55 -1.06 -4.78
C ASP A 43 3.39 -2.22 -4.22
N GLU A 44 4.43 -2.62 -4.96
CA GLU A 44 5.31 -3.73 -4.56
C GLU A 44 5.98 -3.49 -3.20
N TYR A 45 6.36 -2.25 -2.89
CA TYR A 45 7.01 -1.93 -1.62
C TYR A 45 6.08 -2.22 -0.45
N SER A 46 4.80 -1.85 -0.54
CA SER A 46 3.79 -2.18 0.45
C SER A 46 3.56 -3.70 0.56
N GLN A 47 3.54 -4.44 -0.55
CA GLN A 47 3.40 -5.91 -0.49
C GLN A 47 4.57 -6.58 0.24
N VAL A 48 5.79 -6.08 0.04
CA VAL A 48 6.98 -6.59 0.75
C VAL A 48 6.95 -6.19 2.23
N LEU A 49 6.60 -4.93 2.52
CA LEU A 49 6.56 -4.40 3.89
C LEU A 49 5.53 -5.11 4.78
N TYR A 50 4.38 -5.47 4.21
CA TYR A 50 3.27 -6.10 4.93
C TYR A 50 3.15 -7.62 4.69
N ALA A 51 4.15 -8.25 4.07
CA ALA A 51 4.23 -9.70 4.02
C ALA A 51 4.31 -10.27 5.44
N SER A 52 3.39 -11.17 5.79
CA SER A 52 3.42 -11.84 7.09
C SER A 52 4.55 -12.87 7.11
N ASP A 53 5.41 -12.78 8.13
CA ASP A 53 6.54 -13.68 8.41
C ASP A 53 7.69 -13.60 7.37
N GLY A 54 8.86 -13.16 7.83
CA GLY A 54 10.12 -13.08 7.07
C GLY A 54 10.74 -14.43 6.70
N SER A 55 9.93 -15.47 6.45
CA SER A 55 10.37 -16.79 6.01
C SER A 55 10.27 -16.97 4.50
N ILE A 56 10.94 -18.00 4.01
CA ILE A 56 11.10 -18.38 2.60
C ILE A 56 9.79 -18.68 1.84
N TYR A 57 8.63 -18.78 2.50
CA TYR A 57 7.34 -19.10 1.87
C TYR A 57 6.38 -17.90 1.71
N GLN A 58 6.92 -16.67 1.84
CA GLN A 58 6.27 -15.35 1.68
C GLN A 58 4.88 -15.36 1.01
N ALA A 59 3.82 -15.39 1.82
CA ALA A 59 2.49 -15.02 1.33
C ALA A 59 2.44 -13.50 1.19
N ARG A 60 2.73 -13.00 -0.02
CA ARG A 60 2.60 -11.57 -0.34
C ARG A 60 1.11 -11.20 -0.41
N PRO A 61 0.64 -10.18 0.33
CA PRO A 61 -0.73 -9.71 0.19
C PRO A 61 -0.94 -9.07 -1.19
N ALA A 62 -2.18 -9.06 -1.68
CA ALA A 62 -2.54 -8.33 -2.90
C ALA A 62 -2.31 -6.81 -2.75
N GLY A 63 -2.66 -6.27 -1.59
CA GLY A 63 -2.48 -4.88 -1.20
C GLY A 63 -2.89 -4.67 0.25
N VAL A 64 -2.86 -3.42 0.71
CA VAL A 64 -3.08 -3.04 2.10
C VAL A 64 -4.03 -1.85 2.19
N VAL A 65 -5.03 -1.96 3.06
CA VAL A 65 -5.93 -0.87 3.45
C VAL A 65 -5.62 -0.49 4.89
N ILE A 66 -5.54 0.81 5.19
CA ILE A 66 -5.23 1.34 6.53
C ILE A 66 -6.48 2.05 7.07
N PRO A 67 -7.50 1.31 7.56
CA PRO A 67 -8.80 1.87 7.93
C PRO A 67 -8.69 2.84 9.11
N ARG A 68 -9.50 3.91 9.07
CA ARG A 68 -9.61 4.90 10.15
C ARG A 68 -10.93 4.79 10.92
N SER A 69 -11.88 4.05 10.38
CA SER A 69 -13.23 3.85 10.92
C SER A 69 -13.72 2.41 10.75
N VAL A 70 -14.82 2.08 11.41
CA VAL A 70 -15.51 0.78 11.23
C VAL A 70 -16.12 0.71 9.83
N GLU A 71 -16.58 1.84 9.31
CA GLU A 71 -17.14 2.00 7.98
C GLU A 71 -16.12 1.64 6.90
N ASP A 72 -14.87 2.09 7.03
CA ASP A 72 -13.77 1.73 6.12
C ASP A 72 -13.55 0.21 6.09
N VAL A 73 -13.51 -0.43 7.26
CA VAL A 73 -13.35 -1.90 7.35
C VAL A 73 -14.49 -2.61 6.63
N ARG A 74 -15.73 -2.18 6.89
CA ARG A 74 -16.92 -2.79 6.27
C ARG A 74 -16.92 -2.60 4.76
N ALA A 75 -16.51 -1.43 4.27
CA ALA A 75 -16.42 -1.14 2.84
C ALA A 75 -15.32 -1.97 2.18
N ALA A 76 -14.12 -2.01 2.75
CA ALA A 76 -13.00 -2.79 2.24
C ALA A 76 -13.33 -4.28 2.13
N VAL A 77 -13.96 -4.86 3.15
CA VAL A 77 -14.39 -6.27 3.13
C VAL A 77 -15.43 -6.54 2.04
N ARG A 78 -16.40 -5.63 1.83
CA ARG A 78 -17.40 -5.78 0.75
C ARG A 78 -16.75 -5.77 -0.63
N VAL A 79 -15.83 -4.84 -0.88
CA VAL A 79 -15.12 -4.78 -2.16
C VAL A 79 -14.27 -6.03 -2.37
N ALA A 80 -13.50 -6.44 -1.36
CA ALA A 80 -12.67 -7.65 -1.44
C ALA A 80 -13.50 -8.91 -1.76
N ALA A 81 -14.72 -9.02 -1.24
CA ALA A 81 -15.62 -10.14 -1.52
C ALA A 81 -16.13 -10.18 -2.98
N VAL A 82 -16.13 -9.04 -3.70
CA VAL A 82 -16.52 -8.96 -5.12
C VAL A 82 -15.39 -9.39 -6.06
N HIS A 83 -14.14 -9.20 -5.62
CA HIS A 83 -12.92 -9.49 -6.40
C HIS A 83 -12.30 -10.87 -6.10
N GLY A 84 -12.87 -11.63 -5.16
CA GLY A 84 -12.38 -12.92 -4.67
C GLY A 84 -12.86 -14.13 -5.46
#